data_AF-A0ABD1E7Y4-F1
#
_entry.id   AF-A0ABD1E7Y4-F1
#
_cell.length_a   1.000
_cell.length_b   1.000
_cell.length_c   1.000
_cell.angle_alpha   90.00
_cell.angle_beta   90.00
_cell.angle_gamma   90.00
#
_symmetry.space_group_name_H-M   'P 1'
#
loop_
_entity.id
_entity.type
_entity.pdbx_description
1 polymer ?
#
loop_
_entity_poly.entity_id
_entity_poly.type
_entity_poly.pdbx_seq_one_letter_code
_entity_poly.pdbx_strand_id
1 'polypeptide(L)'
;MSGYVKKVHFKLHESYANQNRIVVKPPYEISETGWGEFEIVIKIHFHDPNERPVTMYHILKLFPSGGTQDIELEQGKGLVSEGYDEIVFQDPTQLMHHLLTSTKQLSLGTWEHNTNFEEKKKNTLKSIIEAKQKIKSEIASNKNKLKLAKETIQQFKDEIAKCQESQGSI
;
A
#
# COMPACT_ATOMS: atom_id res chain seq x y z
N MET A 1 23.52 5.22 -2.10
CA MET A 1 22.63 5.06 -3.28
C MET A 1 23.34 5.29 -4.61
N SER A 2 24.12 6.36 -4.82
CA SER A 2 24.83 6.60 -6.10
C SER A 2 25.82 5.51 -6.53
N GLY A 3 26.31 4.69 -5.59
CA GLY A 3 27.21 3.57 -5.89
C GLY A 3 26.57 2.47 -6.75
N TYR A 4 25.26 2.26 -6.67
CA TYR A 4 24.55 1.24 -7.45
C TYR A 4 23.43 1.82 -8.34
N VAL A 5 22.91 3.00 -8.01
CA VAL A 5 21.94 3.73 -8.86
C VAL A 5 22.68 4.56 -9.90
N LYS A 6 22.35 4.35 -11.17
CA LYS A 6 22.86 5.12 -12.32
C LYS A 6 22.09 6.41 -12.54
N LYS A 7 20.76 6.33 -12.49
CA LYS A 7 19.85 7.47 -12.69
C LYS A 7 18.44 7.14 -12.23
N VAL A 8 17.71 8.17 -11.83
CA VAL A 8 16.29 8.10 -11.51
C VAL A 8 15.53 8.92 -12.53
N HIS A 9 14.54 8.31 -13.17
CA HIS A 9 13.63 8.97 -14.09
C HIS A 9 12.33 9.30 -13.35
N PHE A 10 11.87 10.53 -13.45
CA PHE A 10 10.56 10.95 -12.97
C PHE A 10 9.71 11.33 -14.17
N LYS A 11 8.60 10.62 -14.37
CA LYS A 11 7.59 10.98 -15.36
C LYS A 11 6.49 11.76 -14.64
N LEU A 12 6.47 13.06 -14.90
CA LEU A 12 5.44 13.98 -14.44
C LEU A 12 4.21 13.92 -15.35
N HIS A 13 3.16 14.64 -14.96
CA HIS A 13 1.96 14.83 -15.79
C HIS A 13 2.30 15.54 -17.11
N GLU A 14 1.54 15.24 -18.16
CA GLU A 14 1.76 15.72 -19.54
C GLU A 14 1.65 17.24 -19.68
N SER A 15 1.02 17.91 -18.72
CA SER A 15 0.95 19.37 -18.66
C SER A 15 2.28 20.06 -18.36
N TYR A 16 3.28 19.34 -17.84
CA TYR A 16 4.58 19.91 -17.54
C TYR A 16 5.48 19.96 -18.77
N ALA A 17 6.17 21.09 -18.96
CA ALA A 17 7.28 21.16 -19.90
C ALA A 17 8.36 20.15 -19.49
N ASN A 18 8.79 19.33 -20.46
CA ASN A 18 9.72 18.22 -20.23
C ASN A 18 9.22 17.27 -19.12
N GLN A 19 8.07 16.62 -19.33
CA GLN A 19 7.48 15.70 -18.35
C GLN A 19 8.41 14.57 -17.90
N ASN A 20 9.39 14.18 -18.71
CA ASN A 20 10.38 13.15 -18.36
C ASN A 20 11.65 13.83 -17.84
N ARG A 21 11.86 13.79 -16.52
CA ARG A 21 13.03 14.35 -15.84
C ARG A 21 13.98 13.24 -15.43
N ILE A 22 15.28 13.44 -15.63
CA ILE A 22 16.30 12.44 -15.34
C ILE A 22 17.30 13.04 -14.37
N VAL A 23 17.45 12.42 -13.20
CA VAL A 23 18.40 12.81 -12.16
C VAL A 23 19.47 11.74 -12.04
N VAL A 24 20.73 12.12 -12.25
CA VAL A 24 21.88 11.17 -12.32
C VAL A 24 22.72 11.14 -11.04
N LYS A 25 22.56 12.12 -10.15
CA LYS A 25 23.31 12.23 -8.90
C LYS A 25 22.36 12.62 -7.75
N PRO A 26 22.63 12.18 -6.51
CA PRO A 26 21.85 12.58 -5.35
C PRO A 26 22.03 14.09 -5.06
N PRO A 27 21.03 14.75 -4.45
CA PRO A 27 19.72 14.22 -4.07
C PRO A 27 18.83 13.92 -5.28
N TYR A 28 18.14 12.78 -5.26
CA TYR A 28 17.26 12.36 -6.34
C TYR A 28 15.87 12.99 -6.14
N GLU A 29 15.79 14.30 -6.28
CA GLU A 29 14.59 15.08 -6.04
C GLU A 29 14.28 16.04 -7.19
N ILE A 30 13.02 16.45 -7.29
CA ILE A 30 12.54 17.45 -8.26
C ILE A 30 11.65 18.42 -7.51
N SER A 31 11.91 19.71 -7.72
CA SER A 31 11.08 20.80 -7.22
C SER A 31 10.35 21.45 -8.38
N GLU A 32 9.03 21.50 -8.31
CA GLU A 32 8.14 22.09 -9.31
C GLU A 32 6.94 22.75 -8.63
N THR A 33 6.24 23.61 -9.37
CA THR A 33 5.01 24.25 -8.92
C THR A 33 3.81 23.73 -9.70
N GLY A 34 2.68 23.55 -9.02
CA GLY A 34 1.47 23.01 -9.63
C GLY A 34 0.26 23.14 -8.70
N TRP A 35 -0.91 22.84 -9.26
CA TRP A 35 -2.20 22.98 -8.58
C TRP A 35 -2.98 21.65 -8.49
N GLY A 36 -2.54 20.62 -9.21
CA GLY A 36 -3.23 19.33 -9.31
C GLY A 36 -2.42 18.20 -8.70
N GLU A 37 -3.14 17.22 -8.15
CA GLU A 37 -2.59 15.93 -7.74
C GLU A 37 -2.54 14.97 -8.93
N PHE A 38 -1.46 14.22 -9.06
CA PHE A 38 -1.30 13.25 -10.13
C PHE A 38 -0.31 12.16 -9.72
N GLU A 39 -0.37 11.03 -10.41
CA GLU A 39 0.59 9.95 -10.24
C GLU A 39 1.91 10.26 -10.96
N ILE A 40 3.00 10.27 -10.20
CA ILE A 40 4.37 10.35 -10.70
C ILE A 40 4.90 8.93 -10.85
N VAL A 41 5.39 8.60 -12.05
CA VAL A 41 6.09 7.33 -12.28
C VAL A 41 7.59 7.54 -12.06
N ILE A 42 8.14 6.86 -11.07
CA ILE A 42 9.55 6.94 -10.68
C ILE A 42 10.25 5.67 -11.15
N LYS A 43 11.18 5.77 -12.10
CA LYS A 43 11.93 4.62 -12.63
C LYS A 43 13.42 4.73 -12.29
N ILE A 44 13.87 3.84 -11.41
CA ILE A 44 15.26 3.75 -10.95
C ILE A 44 16.03 2.80 -11.87
N HIS A 45 17.12 3.29 -12.45
CA HIS A 45 18.04 2.50 -13.26
C HIS A 45 19.33 2.27 -12.49
N PHE A 46 19.86 1.05 -12.56
CA PHE A 46 21.10 0.66 -11.91
C PHE A 46 22.31 0.84 -12.84
N HIS A 47 23.51 0.82 -12.26
CA HIS A 47 24.75 0.86 -13.05
C HIS A 47 24.95 -0.41 -13.86
N ASP A 48 24.53 -1.56 -13.33
CA ASP A 48 24.49 -2.80 -14.10
C ASP A 48 23.33 -2.76 -15.10
N PRO A 49 23.61 -2.79 -16.43
CA PRO A 49 22.56 -2.79 -17.45
C PRO A 49 21.75 -4.10 -17.51
N ASN A 50 22.25 -5.19 -16.93
CA ASN A 50 21.54 -6.48 -16.87
C ASN A 50 20.51 -6.50 -15.74
N GLU A 51 20.61 -5.59 -14.77
CA GLU A 51 19.65 -5.47 -13.69
C GLU A 51 18.41 -4.68 -14.16
N ARG A 52 17.22 -5.22 -13.90
CA ARG A 52 15.99 -4.62 -14.40
C ARG A 52 15.69 -3.30 -13.65
N PRO A 53 15.34 -2.21 -14.36
CA PRO A 53 14.94 -0.98 -13.70
C PRO A 53 13.70 -1.18 -12.81
N VAL A 54 13.71 -0.60 -11.62
CA VAL A 54 12.56 -0.62 -10.71
C VAL A 54 11.65 0.54 -11.04
N THR A 55 10.34 0.29 -11.14
CA THR A 55 9.32 1.32 -11.37
C THR A 55 8.42 1.41 -10.16
N MET A 56 8.29 2.62 -9.61
CA MET A 56 7.43 2.97 -8.49
C MET A 56 6.41 4.00 -8.96
N TYR A 57 5.25 4.00 -8.31
CA TYR A 57 4.15 4.91 -8.58
C TYR A 57 3.86 5.69 -7.31
N HIS A 58 3.93 7.02 -7.40
CA HIS A 58 3.74 7.89 -6.25
C HIS A 58 2.71 8.96 -6.58
N ILE A 59 1.61 9.00 -5.84
CA ILE A 59 0.60 10.06 -5.97
C ILE A 59 1.14 11.30 -5.29
N LEU A 60 1.40 12.36 -6.07
CA LEU A 60 1.72 13.67 -5.56
C LEU A 60 0.47 14.25 -4.88
N LYS A 61 0.53 14.39 -3.56
CA LYS A 61 -0.54 15.01 -2.77
C LYS A 61 -0.26 16.48 -2.54
N LEU A 62 -1.28 17.32 -2.77
CA LEU A 62 -1.28 18.75 -2.49
C LEU A 62 -2.33 19.11 -1.43
N PHE A 63 -3.32 18.24 -1.23
CA PHE A 63 -4.41 18.46 -0.28
C PHE A 63 -4.34 17.45 0.88
N PRO A 64 -4.64 17.88 2.12
CA PRO A 64 -4.78 16.97 3.25
C PRO A 64 -5.86 15.93 2.98
N SER A 65 -5.60 14.66 3.33
CA SER A 65 -6.57 13.56 3.16
C SER A 65 -7.65 13.51 4.26
N GLY A 66 -7.71 14.53 5.12
CA GLY A 66 -8.55 14.61 6.33
C GLY A 66 -9.73 15.57 6.18
N GLY A 67 -10.70 15.48 7.10
CA GLY A 67 -11.78 16.48 7.20
C GLY A 67 -11.21 17.85 7.58
N THR A 68 -12.02 18.91 7.47
CA THR A 68 -11.61 20.30 7.75
C THR A 68 -10.94 20.52 9.11
N GLN A 69 -11.11 19.61 10.07
CA GLN A 69 -10.49 19.64 11.41
C GLN A 69 -9.01 19.24 11.45
N ASP A 70 -8.51 18.47 10.47
CA ASP A 70 -7.09 18.10 10.42
C ASP A 70 -6.20 19.23 9.87
N ILE A 71 -6.82 20.26 9.28
CA ILE A 71 -6.16 21.43 8.67
C ILE A 71 -5.65 22.42 9.74
N GLU A 72 -6.30 22.48 10.91
CA GLU A 72 -5.89 23.38 12.01
C GLU A 72 -4.65 22.87 12.78
N LEU A 73 -4.39 21.56 12.77
CA LEU A 73 -3.31 20.93 13.54
C LEU A 73 -1.94 21.00 12.84
N GLU A 74 -1.91 21.23 11.53
CA GLU A 74 -0.70 21.28 10.68
C GLU A 74 -0.32 22.74 10.31
N GLN A 75 -0.67 23.74 11.13
CA GLN A 75 -0.26 25.12 10.89
C GLN A 75 1.25 25.30 11.16
N GLY A 76 2.07 24.98 10.15
CA GLY A 76 3.50 25.30 10.12
C GLY A 76 4.39 24.27 9.42
N LYS A 77 3.91 23.03 9.22
CA LYS A 77 4.61 22.00 8.45
C LYS A 77 3.90 21.84 7.10
N GLY A 78 4.67 21.87 6.01
CA GLY A 78 4.11 21.60 4.68
C GLY A 78 3.52 20.19 4.62
N LEU A 79 2.57 19.95 3.72
CA LEU A 79 2.01 18.62 3.50
C LEU A 79 3.13 17.66 3.07
N VAL A 80 3.34 16.59 3.84
CA VAL A 80 4.30 15.53 3.51
C VAL A 80 3.56 14.23 3.20
N SER A 81 3.72 13.73 1.98
CA SER A 81 3.25 12.41 1.56
C SER A 81 4.47 11.53 1.27
N GLU A 82 4.88 10.73 2.24
CA GLU A 82 6.00 9.80 2.10
C GLU A 82 5.57 8.34 2.28
N GLY A 83 6.26 7.45 1.57
CA GLY A 83 6.06 6.00 1.63
C GLY A 83 7.40 5.29 1.76
N TYR A 84 7.43 4.25 2.59
CA TYR A 84 8.57 3.34 2.69
C TYR A 84 8.42 2.20 1.69
N ASP A 85 9.49 1.88 0.98
CA ASP A 85 9.55 0.77 0.04
C ASP A 85 10.92 0.08 0.09
N GLU A 86 10.96 -1.19 -0.27
CA GLU A 86 12.16 -2.04 -0.21
C GLU A 86 12.48 -2.60 -1.60
N ILE A 87 13.65 -2.22 -2.12
CA ILE A 87 14.15 -2.81 -3.37
C ILE A 87 14.91 -4.09 -3.04
N VAL A 88 14.30 -5.23 -3.36
CA VAL A 88 14.89 -6.56 -3.10
C VAL A 88 15.56 -7.10 -4.36
N PHE A 89 16.85 -7.40 -4.26
CA PHE A 89 17.60 -8.12 -5.28
C PHE A 89 17.72 -9.59 -4.85
N GLN A 90 16.90 -10.47 -5.43
CA GLN A 90 16.88 -11.90 -5.05
C GLN A 90 18.14 -12.63 -5.50
N ASP A 91 18.57 -12.41 -6.75
CA ASP A 91 19.78 -12.99 -7.34
C ASP A 91 20.55 -11.89 -8.09
N PRO A 92 21.24 -10.98 -7.39
CA PRO A 92 21.97 -9.90 -8.04
C PRO A 92 23.11 -10.46 -8.88
N THR A 93 23.38 -9.82 -10.02
CA THR A 93 24.59 -10.09 -10.80
C THR A 93 25.86 -9.88 -9.96
N GLN A 94 26.99 -10.45 -10.38
CA GLN A 94 28.26 -10.26 -9.68
C GLN A 94 28.64 -8.77 -9.56
N LEU A 95 28.39 -8.00 -10.62
CA LEU A 95 28.62 -6.55 -10.62
C LEU A 95 27.69 -5.85 -9.64
N MET A 96 26.38 -6.13 -9.67
CA MET A 96 25.42 -5.50 -8.77
C MET A 96 25.69 -5.84 -7.32
N HIS A 97 26.00 -7.11 -7.01
CA HIS A 97 26.40 -7.53 -5.68
C HIS A 97 27.65 -6.78 -5.19
N HIS A 98 28.66 -6.62 -6.05
CA HIS A 98 29.85 -5.84 -5.73
C HIS A 98 29.52 -4.36 -5.46
N LEU A 99 28.65 -3.74 -6.26
CA LEU A 99 28.23 -2.36 -6.06
C LEU A 99 27.44 -2.18 -4.76
N LEU A 100 26.53 -3.12 -4.45
CA LEU A 100 25.73 -3.11 -3.22
C LEU A 100 26.61 -3.25 -1.97
N THR A 101 27.62 -4.11 -2.01
CA THR A 101 28.52 -4.39 -0.87
C THR A 101 29.65 -3.37 -0.72
N SER A 102 30.15 -2.79 -1.81
CA SER A 102 31.27 -1.82 -1.80
C SER A 102 30.82 -0.39 -1.53
N THR A 103 29.51 -0.12 -1.55
CA THR A 103 28.98 1.22 -1.28
C THR A 103 29.17 1.56 0.19
N LYS A 104 30.11 2.46 0.49
CA LYS A 104 30.19 3.11 1.81
C LYS A 104 28.93 3.93 2.05
N GLN A 105 28.34 3.84 3.24
CA GLN A 105 27.26 4.74 3.66
C GLN A 105 27.81 6.17 3.67
N LEU A 106 27.28 7.02 2.79
CA LEU A 106 27.68 8.43 2.69
C LEU A 106 26.91 9.36 3.65
N SER A 107 26.16 8.82 4.60
CA SER A 107 25.37 9.65 5.51
C SER A 107 26.17 10.08 6.73
N LEU A 108 26.47 11.37 6.82
CA LEU A 108 26.64 12.05 8.10
C LEU A 108 25.26 12.07 8.80
N GLY A 109 24.97 11.06 9.63
CA GLY A 109 23.79 11.02 10.51
C GLY A 109 22.61 10.17 10.01
N THR A 110 21.72 9.85 10.95
CA THR A 110 20.44 9.15 10.70
C THR A 110 19.50 10.11 9.97
N TRP A 111 19.03 9.75 8.76
CA TRP A 111 17.97 10.50 8.10
C TRP A 111 16.66 10.28 8.86
N GLU A 112 16.08 11.35 9.41
CA GLU A 112 14.80 11.29 10.10
C GLU A 112 13.65 11.41 9.09
N HIS A 113 12.83 10.37 9.03
CA HIS A 113 11.58 10.38 8.26
C HIS A 113 10.54 11.27 8.95
N ASN A 114 9.70 11.98 8.20
CA ASN A 114 8.61 12.76 8.80
C ASN A 114 7.52 11.84 9.38
N THR A 115 7.38 10.64 8.82
CA THR A 115 6.47 9.59 9.25
C THR A 115 7.22 8.51 10.04
N ASN A 116 6.71 8.21 11.23
CA ASN A 116 7.15 7.02 11.96
C ASN A 116 6.56 5.75 11.35
N PHE A 117 7.29 5.13 10.42
CA PHE A 117 6.82 3.94 9.72
C PHE A 117 6.63 2.73 10.63
N GLU A 118 7.44 2.58 11.69
CA GLU A 118 7.32 1.46 12.63
C GLU A 118 6.03 1.57 13.47
N GLU A 119 5.71 2.77 13.94
CA GLU A 119 4.44 3.02 14.63
C GLU A 119 3.24 2.82 13.69
N LYS A 120 3.30 3.37 12.48
CA LYS A 120 2.24 3.21 11.47
C LYS A 120 2.02 1.74 11.12
N LYS A 121 3.09 0.95 10.98
CA LYS A 121 3.06 -0.50 10.76
C LYS A 121 2.38 -1.22 11.91
N LYS A 122 2.76 -0.92 13.16
CA LYS A 122 2.14 -1.52 14.37
C LYS A 122 0.64 -1.21 14.45
N ASN A 123 0.26 0.04 14.23
CA ASN A 123 -1.14 0.47 14.27
C ASN A 123 -1.96 -0.19 13.16
N THR A 124 -1.44 -0.21 11.94
CA THR A 124 -2.09 -0.84 10.79
C THR A 124 -2.24 -2.35 11.01
N LEU A 125 -1.21 -3.03 11.52
CA LEU A 125 -1.27 -4.45 11.83
C LEU A 125 -2.34 -4.76 12.89
N LYS A 126 -2.42 -3.93 13.93
CA LYS A 126 -3.47 -4.05 14.96
C LYS A 126 -4.87 -3.93 14.35
N SER A 127 -5.10 -2.90 13.54
CA SER A 127 -6.39 -2.71 12.85
C SER A 127 -6.75 -3.86 11.92
N ILE A 128 -5.77 -4.43 11.20
CA ILE A 128 -5.98 -5.61 10.36
C ILE A 128 -6.40 -6.82 11.19
N ILE A 129 -5.75 -7.06 12.34
CA ILE A 129 -6.08 -8.18 13.22
C ILE A 129 -7.50 -8.03 13.78
N GLU A 130 -7.86 -6.84 14.26
CA GLU A 130 -9.20 -6.54 14.77
C GLU A 130 -10.27 -6.74 13.68
N ALA A 131 -10.02 -6.23 12.46
CA ALA A 131 -10.92 -6.43 11.32
C ALA A 131 -11.09 -7.92 10.98
N LYS A 132 -10.00 -8.69 10.96
CA LYS A 132 -10.04 -10.14 10.73
C LYS A 132 -10.85 -10.87 11.80
N GLN A 133 -10.72 -10.49 13.06
CA GLN A 133 -11.50 -11.07 14.17
C GLN A 133 -13.00 -10.79 14.00
N LYS A 134 -13.36 -9.54 13.69
CA LYS A 134 -14.76 -9.15 13.45
C LYS A 134 -15.39 -9.91 12.28
N ILE A 135 -14.66 -10.04 11.17
CA ILE A 135 -15.11 -10.81 10.01
C ILE A 135 -15.32 -12.28 10.40
N LYS A 136 -14.40 -12.87 11.17
CA LYS A 136 -14.50 -14.25 11.65
C LYS A 136 -15.74 -14.47 12.53
N SER A 137 -16.03 -13.55 13.45
CA SER A 137 -17.23 -13.64 14.31
C SER A 137 -18.52 -13.50 13.51
N GLU A 138 -18.56 -12.59 12.52
CA GLU A 138 -19.72 -12.41 11.64
C GLU A 138 -19.97 -13.66 10.79
N ILE A 139 -18.92 -14.26 10.23
CA ILE A 139 -19.03 -15.53 9.48
C ILE A 139 -19.59 -16.64 10.38
N ALA A 140 -19.12 -16.74 11.63
CA ALA A 140 -19.63 -17.74 12.57
C ALA A 140 -21.11 -17.53 12.91
N SER A 141 -21.51 -16.29 13.20
CA SER A 141 -22.90 -15.91 13.46
C SER A 141 -23.81 -16.26 12.27
N ASN A 142 -23.40 -15.90 11.06
CA ASN A 142 -24.18 -16.17 9.85
C ASN A 142 -24.26 -17.67 9.52
N LYS A 143 -23.18 -18.44 9.77
CA LYS A 143 -23.24 -19.91 9.66
C LYS A 143 -24.24 -20.52 10.62
N ASN A 144 -24.30 -20.04 11.87
CA ASN A 144 -25.25 -20.54 12.86
C ASN A 144 -26.70 -20.20 12.46
N LYS A 145 -26.97 -18.97 12.02
CA LYS A 145 -28.28 -18.56 11.52
C LYS A 145 -28.72 -19.42 10.32
N LEU A 146 -27.80 -19.70 9.40
CA LEU A 146 -28.06 -20.51 8.22
C LEU A 146 -28.33 -21.97 8.58
N LYS A 147 -27.62 -22.52 9.58
CA LYS A 147 -27.89 -23.86 10.12
C LYS A 147 -29.29 -23.92 10.75
N LEU A 148 -29.62 -22.98 11.62
CA LEU A 148 -30.92 -22.91 12.30
C LEU A 148 -32.06 -22.81 11.27
N ALA A 149 -31.93 -21.92 10.28
CA ALA A 149 -32.93 -21.78 9.22
C ALA A 149 -33.15 -23.09 8.44
N LYS A 150 -32.08 -23.84 8.15
CA LYS A 150 -32.19 -25.15 7.49
C LYS A 150 -32.90 -26.18 8.36
N GLU A 151 -32.58 -26.23 9.65
CA GLU A 151 -33.25 -27.13 10.61
C GLU A 151 -34.74 -26.79 10.74
N THR A 152 -35.09 -25.51 10.85
CA THR A 152 -36.49 -25.05 10.89
C THR A 152 -37.25 -25.38 9.60
N ILE A 153 -36.63 -25.19 8.42
CA ILE A 153 -37.24 -25.61 7.15
C ILE A 153 -37.50 -27.11 7.12
N GLN A 154 -36.58 -27.91 7.64
CA GLN A 154 -36.75 -29.38 7.69
C GLN A 154 -37.89 -29.76 8.64
N GLN A 155 -37.96 -29.16 9.83
CA GLN A 155 -39.04 -29.41 10.79
C GLN A 155 -40.42 -29.08 10.20
N PHE A 156 -40.57 -27.94 9.54
CA PHE A 156 -41.84 -27.59 8.89
C PHE A 156 -42.20 -28.53 7.74
N LYS A 157 -41.22 -29.04 6.97
CA LYS A 157 -41.49 -30.05 5.94
C LYS A 157 -42.00 -31.36 6.55
N ASP A 158 -41.41 -31.80 7.65
CA ASP A 158 -41.80 -33.04 8.33
C ASP A 158 -43.21 -32.94 8.94
N GLU A 159 -43.57 -31.77 9.50
CA GLU A 159 -44.93 -31.52 10.02
C GLU A 159 -45.97 -31.48 8.89
N ILE A 160 -45.68 -30.85 7.77
CA ILE A 160 -46.57 -30.82 6.60
C ILE A 160 -46.83 -32.24 6.10
N ALA A 161 -45.81 -33.08 6.02
CA ALA A 161 -45.95 -34.48 5.59
C ALA A 161 -46.87 -35.28 6.53
N LYS A 162 -46.70 -35.16 7.85
CA LYS A 162 -47.57 -35.83 8.83
C LYS A 162 -49.04 -35.39 8.75
N CYS A 163 -49.30 -34.11 8.55
CA CYS A 163 -50.66 -33.58 8.38
C CYS A 163 -51.33 -34.09 7.09
N GLN A 164 -50.55 -34.29 6.02
CA GLN A 164 -51.07 -34.84 4.76
C GLN A 164 -51.41 -36.34 4.87
N GLU A 165 -50.61 -37.13 5.60
CA GLU A 165 -50.89 -38.55 5.83
C GLU A 165 -52.15 -38.78 6.68
N SER A 166 -52.42 -37.88 7.65
CA SER A 166 -53.57 -37.98 8.54
C SER A 166 -54.89 -37.52 7.90
N GLN A 167 -54.86 -36.71 6.84
CA GLN A 167 -56.05 -36.35 6.06
C GLN A 167 -56.43 -37.38 4.96
N GLY A 168 -55.53 -38.30 4.61
CA GLY A 168 -55.75 -39.33 3.59
C GLY A 168 -56.35 -40.66 4.08
N SER A 169 -56.66 -40.80 5.38
CA SER A 169 -57.14 -42.05 6.00
C SER A 169 -58.63 -42.04 6.41
N ILE A 170 -59.50 -41.31 5.69
CA ILE A 170 -60.96 -41.36 5.84
C ILE A 170 -61.58 -42.04 4.63
#